data_AF-A0A4Z0QZL2-F1
#
_entry.id   AF-A0A4Z0QZL2-F1
#
_cell.length_a   1.000
_cell.length_b   1.000
_cell.length_c   1.000
_cell.angle_alpha   90.00
_cell.angle_beta   90.00
_cell.angle_gamma   90.00
#
_symmetry.space_group_name_H-M   'P 1'
#
loop_
_entity.id
_entity.type
_entity.pdbx_description
1 polymer ?
#
loop_
_entity_poly.entity_id
_entity_poly.type
_entity_poly.pdbx_seq_one_letter_code
_entity_poly.pdbx_strand_id
1 'polypeptide(L)'
;MNIDYSGLLYKIGVDVSKELQAAIEAHSLFTSPHHGYAIILEELDELWDEVKKRQPDVKNMRSEAVQVAAMAMKFILSIENDWKPVSEIEDEQKELQAVAKCQQCLYHSMTKEELAKLEEDPCDTCYDHGNWKPKEDVPE
;
A
#
# COMPACT_ATOMS: atom_id res chain seq x y z
N MET A 1 -3.52 -0.15 35.97
CA MET A 1 -3.52 -1.28 35.02
C MET A 1 -3.39 -0.67 33.64
N ASN A 2 -2.24 -0.85 32.96
CA ASN A 2 -2.13 -0.43 31.55
C ASN A 2 -2.78 -1.52 30.70
N ILE A 3 -3.88 -1.17 30.06
CA ILE A 3 -4.52 -2.06 29.08
C ILE A 3 -3.71 -1.94 27.80
N ASP A 4 -3.18 -3.07 27.31
CA ASP A 4 -2.53 -3.15 26.01
C ASP A 4 -3.59 -3.33 24.91
N TYR A 5 -3.67 -2.37 24.00
CA TYR A 5 -4.59 -2.39 22.87
C TYR A 5 -3.93 -2.88 21.57
N SER A 6 -2.64 -3.26 21.59
CA SER A 6 -1.84 -3.60 20.40
C SER A 6 -2.53 -4.61 19.48
N GLY A 7 -3.01 -5.73 20.03
CA GLY A 7 -3.68 -6.78 19.26
C GLY A 7 -5.02 -6.34 18.65
N LEU A 8 -5.77 -5.50 19.35
CA LEU A 8 -7.03 -4.95 18.84
C LEU A 8 -6.78 -3.94 17.71
N LEU A 9 -5.81 -3.05 17.90
CA LEU A 9 -5.41 -2.07 16.89
C LEU A 9 -4.87 -2.77 15.63
N TYR A 10 -4.07 -3.82 15.78
CA TYR A 10 -3.60 -4.63 14.65
C TYR A 10 -4.76 -5.19 13.83
N LYS A 11 -5.77 -5.78 14.50
CA LYS A 11 -6.94 -6.32 13.81
C LYS A 11 -7.74 -5.25 13.07
N ILE A 12 -7.96 -4.09 13.70
CA ILE A 12 -8.64 -2.96 13.06
C ILE A 12 -7.87 -2.51 11.81
N GLY A 13 -6.55 -2.33 11.93
CA GLY A 13 -5.70 -1.94 10.81
C GLY A 13 -5.76 -2.94 9.66
N VAL A 14 -5.74 -4.25 9.94
CA VAL A 14 -5.88 -5.30 8.90
C VAL A 14 -7.20 -5.18 8.15
N ASP A 15 -8.30 -4.94 8.85
CA ASP A 15 -9.62 -4.83 8.22
C ASP A 15 -9.73 -3.57 7.36
N VAL A 16 -9.20 -2.43 7.82
CA VAL A 16 -9.13 -1.19 7.03
C VAL A 16 -8.26 -1.38 5.78
N SER A 17 -7.10 -2.02 5.90
CA SER A 17 -6.24 -2.28 4.73
C SER A 17 -6.90 -3.18 3.70
N LYS A 18 -7.69 -4.18 4.13
CA LYS A 18 -8.45 -5.04 3.21
C LYS A 18 -9.54 -4.28 2.48
N GLU A 19 -10.29 -3.46 3.19
CA GLU A 19 -11.34 -2.62 2.61
C GLU A 19 -10.76 -1.62 1.61
N LEU A 20 -9.65 -0.96 1.98
CA LEU A 20 -8.92 -0.06 1.09
C LEU A 20 -8.49 -0.77 -0.21
N GLN A 21 -7.92 -1.96 -0.10
CA GLN A 21 -7.49 -2.73 -1.27
C GLN A 21 -8.69 -3.08 -2.17
N ALA A 22 -9.77 -3.61 -1.59
CA ALA A 22 -10.98 -3.94 -2.34
C ALA A 22 -11.57 -2.70 -3.04
N ALA A 23 -11.59 -1.55 -2.35
CA ALA A 23 -12.09 -0.31 -2.89
C ALA A 23 -11.20 0.28 -4.00
N ILE A 24 -9.88 0.04 -3.98
CA ILE A 24 -8.95 0.42 -5.06
C ILE A 24 -9.11 -0.51 -6.27
N GLU A 25 -9.30 -1.81 -6.03
CA GLU A 25 -9.51 -2.82 -7.08
C GLU A 25 -10.84 -2.60 -7.81
N ALA A 26 -11.90 -2.25 -7.08
CA ALA A 26 -13.21 -1.95 -7.64
C ALA A 26 -13.20 -0.61 -8.40
N HIS A 27 -12.56 0.41 -7.82
CA HIS A 27 -12.49 1.76 -8.36
C HIS A 27 -11.10 2.34 -8.11
N SER A 28 -10.42 2.87 -9.13
CA SER A 28 -9.09 3.46 -8.94
C SER A 28 -9.08 4.63 -7.93
N LEU A 29 -7.93 5.27 -7.73
CA LEU A 29 -7.81 6.45 -6.86
C LEU A 29 -8.77 7.56 -7.27
N PHE A 30 -9.04 8.45 -6.31
CA PHE A 30 -9.89 9.60 -6.59
C PHE A 30 -9.21 10.55 -7.55
N THR A 31 -9.99 11.05 -8.50
CA THR A 31 -9.53 11.96 -9.57
C THR A 31 -9.50 13.42 -9.16
N SER A 32 -10.04 13.78 -8.00
CA SER A 32 -10.02 15.14 -7.46
C SER A 32 -10.40 15.19 -5.97
N PRO A 33 -10.09 16.29 -5.27
CA PRO A 33 -10.53 16.50 -3.89
C PRO A 33 -12.05 16.41 -3.69
N HIS A 34 -12.83 16.95 -4.64
CA HIS A 34 -14.30 16.94 -4.54
C HIS A 34 -14.88 15.53 -4.71
N HIS A 35 -14.32 14.74 -5.64
CA HIS A 35 -14.69 13.34 -5.81
C HIS A 35 -14.40 12.54 -4.54
N GLY A 36 -13.18 12.64 -4.00
CA GLY A 36 -12.83 11.93 -2.78
C GLY A 36 -13.65 12.36 -1.56
N TYR A 37 -13.94 13.66 -1.42
CA TYR A 37 -14.82 14.16 -0.37
C TYR A 37 -16.25 13.62 -0.50
N ALA A 38 -16.81 13.58 -1.70
CA ALA A 38 -18.16 13.08 -1.93
C ALA A 38 -18.28 11.60 -1.52
N ILE A 39 -17.28 10.77 -1.85
CA ILE A 39 -17.28 9.35 -1.46
C ILE A 39 -17.09 9.20 0.06
N ILE A 40 -16.18 9.94 0.69
CA ILE A 40 -16.05 9.91 2.16
C ILE A 40 -17.37 10.32 2.83
N LEU A 41 -18.06 11.32 2.29
CA LEU A 41 -19.34 11.77 2.82
C LEU A 41 -20.42 10.69 2.67
N GLU A 42 -20.44 9.98 1.55
CA GLU A 42 -21.34 8.83 1.33
C GLU A 42 -21.15 7.75 2.40
N GLU A 43 -19.91 7.29 2.62
CA GLU A 43 -19.61 6.30 3.67
C GLU A 43 -19.97 6.81 5.08
N LEU A 44 -19.77 8.11 5.33
CA LEU A 44 -20.10 8.74 6.61
C LEU A 44 -21.61 8.82 6.82
N ASP A 45 -22.38 9.10 5.77
CA ASP A 45 -23.83 9.11 5.79
C ASP A 45 -24.39 7.69 6.00
N GLU A 46 -23.78 6.66 5.42
CA GLU A 46 -24.14 5.25 5.67
C GLU A 46 -23.87 4.83 7.12
N LEU A 47 -22.70 5.19 7.66
CA LEU A 47 -22.39 5.00 9.07
C LEU A 47 -23.41 5.73 9.96
N TRP A 48 -23.74 6.97 9.62
CA TRP A 48 -24.72 7.76 10.37
C TRP A 48 -26.13 7.17 10.30
N ASP A 49 -26.51 6.64 9.15
CA ASP A 49 -27.77 5.95 8.92
C ASP A 49 -27.90 4.71 9.81
N GLU A 50 -26.81 3.97 10.04
CA GLU A 50 -26.78 2.88 10.99
C GLU A 50 -26.87 3.38 12.44
N VAL A 51 -26.05 4.38 12.81
CA VAL A 51 -25.98 4.94 14.18
C VAL A 51 -27.33 5.48 14.66
N LYS A 52 -28.12 6.11 13.78
CA LYS A 52 -29.39 6.73 14.15
C LYS A 52 -30.57 5.76 14.24
N LYS A 53 -30.39 4.48 13.90
CA LYS A 53 -31.45 3.46 14.02
C LYS A 53 -31.83 3.24 15.48
N ARG A 54 -33.11 2.95 15.73
CA ARG A 54 -33.59 2.58 17.08
C ARG A 54 -32.95 1.28 17.59
N GLN A 55 -32.63 0.37 16.68
CA GLN A 55 -31.92 -0.88 16.95
C GLN A 55 -30.81 -1.01 15.91
N PRO A 56 -29.62 -0.46 16.18
CA PRO A 56 -28.52 -0.51 15.24
C PRO A 56 -27.92 -1.94 15.16
N ASP A 57 -27.57 -2.36 13.95
CA ASP A 57 -26.72 -3.51 13.71
C ASP A 57 -25.25 -3.11 13.95
N VAL A 58 -24.71 -3.57 15.08
CA VAL A 58 -23.32 -3.30 15.50
C VAL A 58 -22.30 -3.82 14.49
N LYS A 59 -22.60 -4.92 13.77
CA LYS A 59 -21.68 -5.45 12.75
C LYS A 59 -21.67 -4.54 11.54
N ASN A 60 -22.84 -4.09 11.10
CA ASN A 60 -22.96 -3.15 9.99
C ASN A 60 -22.30 -1.82 10.34
N MET A 61 -22.56 -1.28 11.53
CA MET A 61 -21.94 -0.04 12.00
C MET A 61 -20.42 -0.12 12.02
N ARG A 62 -19.87 -1.27 12.42
CA ARG A 62 -18.43 -1.51 12.35
C ARG A 62 -17.93 -1.53 10.91
N SER A 63 -18.68 -2.14 9.99
CA SER A 63 -18.36 -2.19 8.56
C SER A 63 -18.25 -0.77 7.99
N GLU A 64 -19.28 0.06 8.21
CA GLU A 64 -19.29 1.42 7.64
C GLU A 64 -18.16 2.27 8.26
N ALA A 65 -17.87 2.09 9.55
CA ALA A 65 -16.74 2.77 10.18
C ALA A 65 -15.37 2.35 9.60
N VAL A 66 -15.23 1.08 9.19
CA VAL A 66 -14.03 0.58 8.50
C VAL A 66 -13.93 1.18 7.09
N GLN A 67 -15.06 1.30 6.37
CA GLN A 67 -15.12 1.92 5.05
C GLN A 67 -14.77 3.41 5.10
N VAL A 68 -15.31 4.17 6.07
CA VAL A 68 -14.92 5.58 6.30
C VAL A 68 -13.41 5.70 6.50
N ALA A 69 -12.82 4.85 7.34
CA ALA A 69 -11.37 4.85 7.57
C ALA A 69 -10.59 4.49 6.29
N ALA A 70 -11.05 3.50 5.53
CA ALA A 70 -10.44 3.12 4.26
C ALA A 70 -10.52 4.25 3.22
N MET A 71 -11.65 4.95 3.11
CA MET A 71 -11.81 6.06 2.16
C MET A 71 -10.95 7.26 2.55
N ALA A 72 -10.77 7.53 3.84
CA ALA A 72 -9.80 8.53 4.30
C ALA A 72 -8.36 8.16 3.89
N MET A 73 -7.95 6.89 4.01
CA MET A 73 -6.64 6.43 3.53
C MET A 73 -6.53 6.51 2.01
N LYS A 74 -7.57 6.13 1.26
CA LYS A 74 -7.63 6.25 -0.20
C LYS A 74 -7.49 7.71 -0.65
N PHE A 75 -8.06 8.65 0.11
CA PHE A 75 -7.93 10.08 -0.13
C PHE A 75 -6.49 10.56 0.05
N ILE A 76 -5.81 10.16 1.13
CA ILE A 76 -4.39 10.45 1.33
C ILE A 76 -3.56 9.88 0.18
N LEU A 77 -3.79 8.62 -0.18
CA LEU A 77 -3.08 7.98 -1.30
C LEU A 77 -3.34 8.71 -2.62
N SER A 78 -4.56 9.23 -2.84
CA SER A 78 -4.89 10.04 -4.01
C SER A 78 -4.14 11.38 -4.00
N ILE A 79 -4.00 12.04 -2.84
CA ILE A 79 -3.16 13.26 -2.70
C ILE A 79 -1.70 12.95 -3.03
N GLU A 80 -1.15 11.89 -2.44
CA GLU A 80 0.26 11.52 -2.61
C GLU A 80 0.60 11.15 -4.05
N ASN A 81 -0.39 10.71 -4.83
CA ASN A 81 -0.26 10.40 -6.25
C ASN A 81 -0.79 11.50 -7.17
N ASP A 82 -0.93 12.73 -6.68
CA ASP A 82 -1.38 13.89 -7.47
C ASP A 82 -2.70 13.64 -8.24
N TRP A 83 -3.62 12.90 -7.60
CA TRP A 83 -4.94 12.52 -8.12
C TRP A 83 -4.91 11.68 -9.39
N LYS A 84 -3.76 11.06 -9.69
CA LYS A 84 -3.58 10.14 -10.83
C LYS A 84 -4.04 8.73 -10.48
N PRO A 85 -4.55 7.96 -11.44
CA PRO A 85 -4.97 6.58 -11.22
C PRO A 85 -3.77 5.65 -10.94
N VAL A 86 -4.01 4.56 -10.22
CA VAL A 86 -2.96 3.58 -9.85
C VAL A 86 -2.28 2.95 -11.07
N SER A 87 -2.99 2.84 -12.21
CA SER A 87 -2.41 2.32 -13.44
C SER A 87 -1.19 3.11 -13.93
N GLU A 88 -1.12 4.41 -13.61
CA GLU A 88 0.06 5.24 -13.93
C GLU A 88 1.18 5.07 -12.89
N ILE A 89 0.83 4.63 -11.67
CA ILE A 89 1.79 4.31 -10.59
C ILE A 89 2.40 2.92 -10.80
N GLU A 90 1.67 1.94 -11.34
CA GLU A 90 2.20 0.58 -11.58
C GLU A 90 3.43 0.59 -12.51
N ASP A 91 3.49 1.54 -13.45
CA ASP A 91 4.65 1.71 -14.32
C ASP A 91 5.84 2.32 -13.56
N GLU A 92 5.61 3.32 -12.69
CA GLU A 92 6.64 3.91 -11.82
C GLU A 92 7.11 2.95 -10.70
N GLN A 93 6.20 2.15 -10.13
CA GLN A 93 6.50 1.13 -9.12
C GLN A 93 7.16 -0.10 -9.73
N LYS A 94 6.85 -0.49 -10.96
CA LYS A 94 7.65 -1.47 -11.70
C LYS A 94 9.06 -0.95 -11.97
N GLU A 95 9.21 0.34 -12.26
CA GLU A 95 10.54 0.97 -12.37
C GLU A 95 11.29 0.95 -11.03
N LEU A 96 10.64 1.30 -9.92
CA LEU A 96 11.21 1.26 -8.55
C LEU A 96 11.46 -0.16 -8.03
N GLN A 97 10.62 -1.15 -8.36
CA GLN A 97 10.85 -2.57 -8.07
C GLN A 97 11.91 -3.19 -8.99
N ALA A 98 12.13 -2.59 -10.18
CA ALA A 98 13.22 -2.95 -11.08
C ALA A 98 14.57 -2.27 -10.70
N VAL A 99 14.58 -1.41 -9.67
CA VAL A 99 15.81 -0.98 -9.01
C VAL A 99 16.29 -2.13 -8.13
N ALA A 100 17.33 -2.83 -8.59
CA ALA A 100 17.96 -3.90 -7.83
C ALA A 100 18.53 -3.31 -6.52
N LYS A 101 17.97 -3.75 -5.39
CA LYS A 101 18.52 -3.43 -4.07
C LYS A 101 19.84 -4.20 -3.91
N CYS A 102 20.96 -3.51 -3.75
CA CYS A 102 22.11 -4.11 -3.06
C CYS A 102 21.69 -4.32 -1.60
N GLN A 103 21.57 -5.58 -1.16
CA GLN A 103 20.98 -5.89 0.15
C GLN A 103 21.94 -5.75 1.34
N GLN A 104 23.12 -5.17 1.16
CA GLN A 104 24.15 -5.17 2.22
C GLN A 104 24.28 -3.86 3.00
N CYS A 105 23.92 -2.71 2.44
CA CYS A 105 23.81 -1.48 3.21
C CYS A 105 22.54 -0.77 2.78
N LEU A 106 21.61 -0.58 3.71
CA LEU A 106 20.28 -0.01 3.51
C LEU A 106 20.28 1.47 3.03
N TYR A 107 21.26 1.95 2.25
CA TYR A 107 21.48 3.40 2.03
C TYR A 107 21.88 3.88 0.62
N HIS A 108 21.81 3.06 -0.44
CA HIS A 108 21.87 3.64 -1.80
C HIS A 108 21.06 2.89 -2.86
N SER A 109 20.25 3.63 -3.62
CA SER A 109 19.58 3.16 -4.83
C SER A 109 20.44 3.49 -6.05
N MET A 110 20.78 2.49 -6.89
CA MET A 110 21.53 2.68 -8.14
C MET A 110 20.67 2.30 -9.35
N THR A 111 20.84 3.01 -10.46
CA THR A 111 20.19 2.70 -11.74
C THR A 111 20.83 1.48 -12.43
N LYS A 112 20.13 0.87 -13.39
CA LYS A 112 20.65 -0.28 -14.17
C LYS A 112 21.94 0.02 -14.93
N GLU A 113 22.08 1.25 -15.41
CA GLU A 113 23.26 1.72 -16.15
C GLU A 113 24.47 1.95 -15.24
N GLU A 114 24.25 2.26 -13.96
CA GLU A 114 25.31 2.38 -12.95
C GLU A 114 25.77 1.00 -12.47
N LEU A 115 24.86 0.04 -12.31
CA LEU A 115 25.18 -1.36 -12.03
C LEU A 115 26.00 -2.02 -13.14
N ALA A 116 25.66 -1.78 -14.41
CA ALA A 116 26.36 -2.36 -15.55
C ALA A 116 27.81 -1.85 -15.71
N LYS A 117 28.18 -0.76 -15.03
CA LYS A 117 29.55 -0.21 -14.98
C LYS A 117 30.39 -0.85 -13.88
N LEU A 118 29.79 -1.63 -12.98
CA LEU A 118 30.53 -2.37 -11.97
C LEU A 118 31.16 -3.60 -12.64
N GLU A 119 32.47 -3.75 -12.47
CA GLU A 119 33.23 -4.88 -13.04
C GLU A 119 32.98 -6.18 -12.25
N GLU A 120 32.42 -6.11 -11.03
CA GLU A 120 32.12 -7.23 -10.13
C GLU A 120 30.80 -6.98 -9.34
N ASP A 121 30.20 -8.03 -8.77
CA ASP A 121 28.96 -7.92 -7.98
C ASP A 121 29.25 -7.18 -6.65
N PRO A 122 28.55 -6.08 -6.34
CA PRO A 122 28.74 -5.36 -5.09
C PRO A 122 28.45 -6.22 -3.84
N CYS A 123 27.79 -7.38 -3.99
CA CYS A 123 27.53 -8.30 -2.89
C CYS A 123 28.69 -9.25 -2.53
N ASP A 124 29.77 -9.32 -3.32
CA ASP A 124 30.97 -10.09 -2.99
C ASP A 124 31.71 -9.58 -1.73
N THR A 125 31.31 -8.41 -1.20
CA THR A 125 31.92 -7.81 -0.01
C THR A 125 31.17 -8.06 1.30
N CYS A 126 29.97 -8.66 1.30
CA CYS A 126 29.33 -9.11 2.54
C CYS A 126 28.80 -10.56 2.47
N TYR A 127 29.35 -11.36 3.37
CA TYR A 127 29.36 -12.81 3.24
C TYR A 127 28.11 -13.52 3.80
N ASP A 128 27.10 -12.83 4.32
CA ASP A 128 26.10 -13.48 5.19
C ASP A 128 24.71 -13.77 4.59
N HIS A 129 24.29 -13.15 3.48
CA HIS A 129 22.91 -13.34 2.96
C HIS A 129 22.74 -13.29 1.43
N GLY A 130 23.51 -14.10 0.68
CA GLY A 130 23.35 -14.24 -0.77
C GLY A 130 22.26 -15.26 -1.15
N ASN A 131 21.15 -14.81 -1.76
CA ASN A 131 20.10 -15.66 -2.35
C ASN A 131 20.11 -15.66 -3.89
N TRP A 132 21.23 -15.27 -4.49
CA TRP A 132 21.39 -15.31 -5.94
C TRP A 132 21.91 -16.68 -6.39
N LYS A 133 21.38 -17.20 -7.50
CA LYS A 133 21.96 -18.34 -8.23
C LYS A 133 22.29 -17.90 -9.66
N PRO A 134 23.45 -18.29 -10.19
CA PRO A 134 23.82 -18.00 -11.57
C PRO A 134 22.86 -18.66 -12.56
N LYS A 135 22.69 -18.01 -13.72
CA LYS A 135 22.06 -18.65 -14.87
C LYS A 135 22.92 -19.84 -15.27
N GLU A 136 22.31 -21.02 -15.38
CA GLU A 136 23.00 -22.21 -15.89
C GLU A 136 23.50 -21.94 -17.31
N ASP A 137 24.78 -22.23 -17.54
CA ASP A 137 25.45 -22.05 -18.83
C ASP A 137 24.72 -22.85 -19.92
N VAL A 138 24.39 -22.17 -21.02
CA VAL A 138 23.93 -22.84 -22.24
C VAL A 138 25.17 -23.49 -22.87
N PRO A 139 25.19 -24.82 -23.08
CA PRO A 139 26.35 -25.47 -23.69
C PRO A 139 26.50 -25.06 -25.16
N GLU A 140 27.77 -24.88 -25.58
CA GLU A 140 28.22 -24.50 -26.93
C GLU A 140 27.73 -25.42 -28.06
#